data_AF-A0A1Y5ERI2-F1
#
_entry.id   AF-A0A1Y5ERI2-F1
#
_cell.length_a   1.000
_cell.length_b   1.000
_cell.length_c   1.000
_cell.angle_alpha   90.00
_cell.angle_beta   90.00
_cell.angle_gamma   90.00
#
_symmetry.space_group_name_H-M   'P 1'
#
loop_
_entity.id
_entity.type
_entity.pdbx_description
1 polymer ?
#
loop_
_entity_poly.entity_id
_entity_poly.type
_entity_poly.pdbx_seq_one_letter_code
_entity_poly.pdbx_strand_id
1 'polypeptide(L)'
;LNEDAASRTVTLMAPSKTYNVAGLGLAYAVTQNLTLRNTFNLARSGIMPDPNLLAFNATKAAYTQCQDWHQDLIKYLRKNRDLIKKRLAPTPCKISQIEATYLAWIDVSYLKLDNAEAYFLAAGVAISDGKQFGNPNFIRLNFGCSYQQLDQALTRLLKVL
;
A
#
# COMPACT_ATOMS: atom_id res chain seq x y z
N LEU A 1 -5.45 4.07 -23.49
CA LEU A 1 -4.76 5.32 -23.11
C LEU A 1 -4.24 6.13 -24.29
N ASN A 2 -4.08 5.60 -25.52
CA ASN A 2 -3.67 6.29 -26.77
C ASN A 2 -2.16 6.57 -26.94
N GLU A 3 -1.74 6.86 -28.17
CA GLU A 3 -0.33 7.08 -28.56
C GLU A 3 0.26 8.35 -27.94
N ASP A 4 -0.54 9.42 -27.85
CA ASP A 4 -0.13 10.67 -27.21
C ASP A 4 0.30 10.45 -25.75
N ALA A 5 -0.51 9.72 -24.97
CA ALA A 5 -0.14 9.35 -23.60
C ALA A 5 1.13 8.49 -23.56
N ALA A 6 1.27 7.50 -24.45
CA ALA A 6 2.46 6.64 -24.51
C ALA A 6 3.74 7.44 -24.79
N SER A 7 3.64 8.50 -25.61
CA SER A 7 4.76 9.37 -25.97
C SER A 7 5.22 10.28 -24.82
N ARG A 8 4.40 10.48 -23.78
CA ARG A 8 4.66 11.46 -22.69
C ARG A 8 4.78 10.85 -21.31
N THR A 9 4.75 9.51 -21.20
CA THR A 9 4.68 8.81 -19.91
C THR A 9 5.90 7.94 -19.63
N VAL A 10 6.22 7.85 -18.34
CA VAL A 10 7.11 6.85 -17.75
C VAL A 10 6.30 6.11 -16.69
N THR A 11 6.18 4.80 -16.83
CA THR A 11 5.46 3.95 -15.86
C THR A 11 6.46 3.33 -14.90
N LEU A 12 6.26 3.52 -13.60
CA LEU A 12 7.10 2.93 -12.55
C LEU A 12 6.41 1.68 -11.99
N MET A 13 7.13 0.57 -11.92
CA MET A 13 6.61 -0.71 -11.45
C MET A 13 7.64 -1.42 -10.56
N ALA A 14 7.16 -2.25 -9.64
CA ALA A 14 8.01 -3.04 -8.76
C ALA A 14 7.24 -4.24 -8.19
N PRO A 15 7.91 -5.38 -7.93
CA PRO A 15 7.29 -6.49 -7.21
C PRO A 15 7.15 -6.24 -5.71
N SER A 16 7.76 -5.16 -5.20
CA SER A 16 7.98 -4.87 -3.78
C SER A 16 6.72 -4.95 -2.92
N LYS A 17 5.63 -4.34 -3.37
CA LYS A 17 4.36 -4.29 -2.61
C LYS A 17 3.54 -5.56 -2.75
N THR A 18 3.47 -6.11 -3.97
CA THR A 18 2.67 -7.28 -4.28
C THR A 18 3.22 -8.53 -3.61
N TYR A 19 4.54 -8.72 -3.65
CA TYR A 19 5.22 -9.92 -3.16
C TYR A 19 5.96 -9.70 -1.83
N ASN A 20 5.79 -8.54 -1.21
CA ASN A 20 6.41 -8.17 0.06
C ASN A 20 7.96 -8.28 0.09
N VAL A 21 8.61 -7.89 -1.01
CA VAL A 21 10.08 -7.93 -1.19
C VAL A 21 10.72 -6.54 -1.23
N ALA A 22 10.08 -5.54 -0.61
CA ALA A 22 10.54 -4.15 -0.66
C ALA A 22 11.98 -3.96 -0.15
N GLY A 23 12.41 -4.75 0.84
CA GLY A 23 13.77 -4.72 1.38
C GLY A 23 14.86 -5.15 0.39
N LEU A 24 14.50 -5.79 -0.73
CA LEU A 24 15.48 -6.20 -1.75
C LEU A 24 15.82 -5.06 -2.72
N GLY A 25 14.97 -4.03 -2.83
CA GLY A 25 15.33 -2.78 -3.53
C GLY A 25 15.41 -2.87 -5.05
N LEU A 26 14.46 -3.52 -5.73
CA LEU A 26 14.35 -3.48 -7.19
C LEU A 26 12.98 -2.92 -7.63
N ALA A 27 13.06 -1.91 -8.50
CA ALA A 27 11.96 -1.36 -9.27
C ALA A 27 12.44 -1.13 -10.72
N TYR A 28 11.51 -0.91 -11.64
CA TYR A 28 11.82 -0.65 -13.05
C TYR A 28 10.89 0.41 -13.63
N ALA A 29 11.39 1.09 -14.66
CA ALA A 29 10.67 2.12 -15.39
C ALA A 29 10.42 1.65 -16.83
N VAL A 30 9.20 1.84 -17.32
CA VAL A 30 8.77 1.48 -18.68
C VAL A 30 8.32 2.74 -19.41
N THR A 31 8.92 3.01 -20.57
CA THR A 31 8.50 4.09 -21.47
C THR A 31 8.76 3.69 -22.93
N GLN A 32 7.87 4.12 -23.83
CA GLN A 32 8.04 3.94 -25.28
C GLN A 32 8.82 5.10 -25.92
N ASN A 33 8.93 6.26 -25.25
CA ASN A 33 9.65 7.42 -25.75
C ASN A 33 11.16 7.30 -25.44
N LEU A 34 11.98 7.22 -26.49
CA LEU A 34 13.44 7.10 -26.38
C LEU A 34 14.08 8.35 -25.76
N THR A 35 13.58 9.54 -26.07
CA THR A 35 14.05 10.79 -25.47
C THR A 35 13.82 10.78 -23.96
N LEU A 36 12.61 10.44 -23.50
CA LEU A 36 12.31 10.31 -22.06
C LEU A 36 13.17 9.24 -21.39
N ARG A 37 13.38 8.09 -22.05
CA ARG A 37 14.25 7.02 -21.56
C ARG A 37 15.69 7.51 -21.35
N ASN A 38 16.23 8.24 -22.33
CA ASN A 38 17.60 8.75 -22.26
C ASN A 38 17.75 9.82 -21.19
N THR A 39 16.79 10.77 -21.09
CA THR A 39 16.77 11.78 -20.03
C THR A 39 16.69 11.14 -18.64
N PHE A 40 15.82 10.13 -18.46
CA PHE A 40 15.70 9.39 -17.20
C PHE A 40 17.00 8.66 -16.85
N ASN A 41 17.62 7.99 -17.83
CA ASN A 41 18.89 7.29 -17.64
C ASN A 41 20.04 8.24 -17.28
N LEU A 42 20.10 9.42 -17.91
CA LEU A 42 21.09 10.43 -17.59
C LEU A 42 20.89 10.95 -16.16
N ALA A 43 19.65 11.26 -15.78
CA ALA A 43 19.33 11.78 -14.46
C ALA A 43 19.62 10.79 -13.32
N ARG A 44 19.50 9.47 -13.56
CA ARG A 44 19.85 8.45 -12.54
C ARG A 44 21.35 8.13 -12.48
N SER A 45 22.10 8.42 -13.53
CA SER A 45 23.49 8.00 -13.68
C SER A 45 24.36 8.59 -12.57
N GLY A 46 25.07 7.74 -11.83
CA GLY A 46 25.92 8.16 -10.71
C GLY A 46 25.19 8.49 -9.40
N ILE A 47 23.85 8.52 -9.41
CA ILE A 47 23.03 8.79 -8.22
C ILE A 47 22.36 7.49 -7.72
N MET A 48 21.84 6.69 -8.65
CA MET A 48 21.14 5.44 -8.32
C MET A 48 22.06 4.24 -8.54
N PRO A 49 22.34 3.42 -7.52
CA PRO A 49 23.11 2.20 -7.70
C PRO A 49 22.31 1.17 -8.49
N ASP A 50 23.02 0.24 -9.13
CA ASP A 50 22.38 -0.90 -9.78
C ASP A 50 21.75 -1.85 -8.76
N PRO A 51 20.62 -2.51 -9.10
CA PRO A 51 19.99 -3.47 -8.20
C PRO A 51 20.91 -4.67 -7.90
N ASN A 52 20.83 -5.20 -6.67
CA ASN A 52 21.63 -6.36 -6.28
C ASN A 52 21.11 -7.67 -6.89
N LEU A 53 21.98 -8.69 -6.93
CA LEU A 53 21.70 -10.01 -7.51
C LEU A 53 20.49 -10.71 -6.88
N LEU A 54 20.28 -10.57 -5.57
CA LEU A 54 19.13 -11.18 -4.88
C LEU A 54 17.82 -10.54 -5.34
N ALA A 55 17.83 -9.22 -5.53
CA ALA A 55 16.67 -8.46 -5.99
C ALA A 55 16.24 -8.87 -7.40
N PHE A 56 17.19 -9.10 -8.32
CA PHE A 56 16.90 -9.62 -9.66
C PHE A 56 16.24 -11.00 -9.61
N ASN A 57 16.82 -11.93 -8.85
CA ASN A 57 16.29 -13.29 -8.75
C ASN A 57 14.90 -13.33 -8.12
N ALA A 58 14.70 -12.58 -7.04
CA ALA A 58 13.39 -12.46 -6.39
C ALA A 58 12.34 -11.85 -7.34
N THR A 59 12.71 -10.80 -8.09
CA THR A 59 11.83 -10.18 -9.08
C THR A 59 11.43 -11.14 -10.19
N LYS A 60 12.40 -11.91 -10.71
CA LYS A 60 12.15 -12.93 -11.73
C LYS A 60 11.19 -14.00 -11.21
N ALA A 61 11.45 -14.55 -10.02
CA ALA A 61 10.58 -15.57 -9.42
C ALA A 61 9.17 -15.04 -9.15
N ALA A 62 9.06 -13.82 -8.60
CA ALA A 62 7.79 -13.16 -8.34
C ALA A 62 6.91 -13.09 -9.59
N TYR A 63 7.45 -12.63 -10.73
CA TYR A 63 6.65 -12.47 -11.95
C TYR A 63 6.45 -13.74 -12.77
N THR A 64 7.31 -14.74 -12.64
CA THR A 64 7.26 -15.94 -13.49
C THR A 64 6.70 -17.17 -12.80
N GLN A 65 6.68 -17.20 -11.46
CA GLN A 65 6.37 -18.42 -10.69
C GLN A 65 5.32 -18.21 -9.59
N CYS A 66 5.02 -16.97 -9.19
CA CYS A 66 4.20 -16.70 -8.00
C CYS A 66 2.78 -16.21 -8.31
N GLN A 67 2.28 -16.45 -9.52
CA GLN A 67 0.96 -15.96 -9.94
C GLN A 67 -0.18 -16.57 -9.10
N ASP A 68 -0.13 -17.86 -8.81
CA ASP A 68 -1.16 -18.54 -8.00
C ASP A 68 -1.20 -18.00 -6.57
N TRP A 69 -0.02 -17.83 -5.96
CA TRP A 69 0.12 -17.19 -4.66
C TRP A 69 -0.48 -15.77 -4.66
N HIS A 70 -0.23 -14.99 -5.70
CA HIS A 70 -0.76 -13.63 -5.81
C HIS A 70 -2.29 -13.63 -5.93
N GLN A 71 -2.88 -14.53 -6.72
CA GLN A 71 -4.34 -14.64 -6.82
C GLN A 71 -4.97 -15.00 -5.48
N ASP A 72 -4.37 -15.91 -4.72
CA ASP A 72 -4.85 -16.28 -3.40
C ASP A 72 -4.67 -15.16 -2.37
N LEU A 73 -3.57 -14.41 -2.45
CA LEU A 73 -3.38 -13.21 -1.65
C LEU A 73 -4.50 -12.19 -1.90
N ILE A 74 -4.86 -11.93 -3.15
CA ILE A 74 -5.95 -10.98 -3.47
C ILE A 74 -7.28 -11.44 -2.87
N LYS A 75 -7.61 -12.74 -2.95
CA LYS A 75 -8.81 -13.30 -2.30
C LYS A 75 -8.75 -13.11 -0.78
N TYR A 76 -7.59 -13.34 -0.18
CA TYR A 76 -7.39 -13.21 1.25
C TYR A 76 -7.53 -11.75 1.72
N LEU A 77 -6.89 -10.81 1.01
CA LEU A 77 -6.99 -9.37 1.29
C LEU A 77 -8.41 -8.84 1.13
N ARG A 78 -9.19 -9.37 0.18
CA ARG A 78 -10.63 -9.04 0.06
C ARG A 78 -11.41 -9.45 1.31
N LYS A 79 -11.16 -10.64 1.86
CA LYS A 79 -11.78 -11.08 3.13
C LYS A 79 -11.42 -10.15 4.29
N ASN A 80 -10.15 -9.75 4.41
CA ASN A 80 -9.70 -8.80 5.42
C ASN A 80 -10.37 -7.42 5.26
N ARG A 81 -10.44 -6.90 4.04
CA ARG A 81 -11.14 -5.64 3.73
C ARG A 81 -12.63 -5.72 4.15
N ASP A 82 -13.29 -6.81 3.82
CA ASP A 82 -14.71 -7.00 4.11
C ASP A 82 -14.96 -7.15 5.61
N LEU A 83 -14.02 -7.76 6.35
CA LEU A 83 -14.03 -7.78 7.81
C LEU A 83 -14.00 -6.35 8.39
N ILE A 84 -13.12 -5.48 7.90
CA ILE A 84 -13.04 -4.08 8.37
C ILE A 84 -14.37 -3.37 8.16
N LYS A 85 -14.93 -3.48 6.95
CA LYS A 85 -16.24 -2.88 6.62
C LYS A 85 -17.32 -3.39 7.57
N LYS A 86 -17.39 -4.70 7.80
CA LYS A 86 -18.37 -5.31 8.69
C LYS A 86 -18.21 -4.83 10.14
N ARG A 87 -16.98 -4.81 10.65
CA ARG A 87 -16.69 -4.47 12.06
C ARG A 87 -16.91 -2.99 12.37
N LEU A 88 -16.64 -2.10 11.41
CA LEU A 88 -16.80 -0.65 11.59
C LEU A 88 -18.18 -0.12 11.18
N ALA A 89 -19.03 -0.93 10.53
CA ALA A 89 -20.39 -0.53 10.14
C ALA A 89 -21.24 0.05 11.30
N PRO A 90 -21.12 -0.39 12.57
CA PRO A 90 -21.84 0.20 13.69
C PRO A 90 -21.26 1.52 14.22
N THR A 91 -20.08 1.92 13.76
CA THR A 91 -19.38 3.13 14.23
C THR A 91 -19.70 4.34 13.34
N PRO A 92 -19.50 5.57 13.81
CA PRO A 92 -19.60 6.77 12.95
C PRO A 92 -18.48 6.89 11.90
N CYS A 93 -17.46 6.02 11.92
CA CYS A 93 -16.38 6.03 10.95
C CYS A 93 -16.89 5.84 9.52
N LYS A 94 -16.26 6.53 8.57
CA LYS A 94 -16.48 6.30 7.14
C LYS A 94 -15.23 5.73 6.50
N ILE A 95 -15.37 4.60 5.82
CA ILE A 95 -14.26 3.97 5.10
C ILE A 95 -14.38 4.34 3.62
N SER A 96 -13.32 4.87 3.03
CA SER A 96 -13.28 5.09 1.57
C SER A 96 -13.40 3.76 0.82
N GLN A 97 -13.85 3.80 -0.44
CA GLN A 97 -13.91 2.59 -1.27
C GLN A 97 -12.50 2.05 -1.51
N ILE A 98 -12.27 0.78 -1.12
CA ILE A 98 -10.98 0.10 -1.27
C ILE A 98 -11.06 -0.84 -2.48
N GLU A 99 -10.59 -0.35 -3.63
CA GLU A 99 -10.50 -1.11 -4.89
C GLU A 99 -9.13 -1.73 -5.10
N ALA A 100 -8.10 -1.18 -4.44
CA ALA A 100 -6.72 -1.60 -4.57
C ALA A 100 -6.00 -1.59 -3.22
N THR A 101 -4.85 -2.27 -3.20
CA THR A 101 -3.91 -2.33 -2.07
C THR A 101 -4.47 -3.03 -0.82
N TYR A 102 -3.63 -3.08 0.22
CA TYR A 102 -3.95 -3.61 1.55
C TYR A 102 -4.01 -2.50 2.62
N LEU A 103 -4.41 -1.29 2.22
CA LEU A 103 -4.47 -0.11 3.08
C LEU A 103 -5.89 0.45 3.11
N ALA A 104 -6.51 0.51 4.29
CA ALA A 104 -7.82 1.11 4.50
C ALA A 104 -7.66 2.57 4.93
N TRP A 105 -8.40 3.46 4.27
CA TRP A 105 -8.45 4.89 4.60
C TRP A 105 -9.76 5.19 5.31
N ILE A 106 -9.67 5.63 6.57
CA ILE A 106 -10.79 5.67 7.50
C ILE A 106 -10.92 7.08 8.07
N ASP A 107 -12.07 7.70 7.87
CA ASP A 107 -12.46 8.98 8.46
C ASP A 107 -12.84 8.77 9.93
N VAL A 108 -12.14 9.50 10.80
CA VAL A 108 -12.33 9.53 12.25
C VAL A 108 -12.59 10.95 12.76
N SER A 109 -12.98 11.88 11.88
CA SER A 109 -13.22 13.30 12.20
C SER A 109 -14.17 13.53 13.38
N TYR A 110 -15.15 12.65 13.57
CA TYR A 110 -16.11 12.77 14.68
C TYR A 110 -15.44 12.68 16.07
N LEU A 111 -14.27 12.05 16.18
CA LEU A 111 -13.50 11.96 17.41
C LEU A 111 -12.75 13.25 17.77
N LYS A 112 -12.60 14.18 16.81
CA LYS A 112 -11.92 15.48 17.01
C LYS A 112 -10.54 15.35 17.67
N LEU A 113 -9.75 14.39 17.19
CA LEU A 113 -8.44 14.08 17.75
C LEU A 113 -7.38 15.09 17.30
N ASP A 114 -6.56 15.55 18.24
CA ASP A 114 -5.37 16.36 17.94
C ASP A 114 -4.20 15.49 17.43
N ASN A 115 -4.11 14.26 17.92
CA ASN A 115 -3.07 13.29 17.55
C ASN A 115 -3.67 11.88 17.47
N ALA A 116 -4.06 11.49 16.25
CA ALA A 116 -4.66 10.18 16.01
C ALA A 116 -3.68 9.04 16.27
N GLU A 117 -2.40 9.20 15.90
CA GLU A 117 -1.38 8.16 16.11
C GLU A 117 -1.23 7.79 17.58
N ALA A 118 -1.04 8.77 18.47
CA ALA A 118 -0.93 8.54 19.90
C ALA A 118 -2.21 7.94 20.50
N TYR A 119 -3.38 8.42 20.07
CA TYR A 119 -4.68 7.95 20.54
C TYR A 119 -4.90 6.45 20.25
N PHE A 120 -4.70 6.02 19.00
CA PHE A 120 -4.87 4.62 18.63
C PHE A 120 -3.72 3.73 19.15
N LEU A 121 -2.51 4.27 19.27
CA LEU A 121 -1.39 3.55 19.88
C LEU A 121 -1.65 3.27 21.37
N ALA A 122 -2.29 4.18 22.10
CA ALA A 122 -2.72 3.94 23.48
C ALA A 122 -3.76 2.80 23.59
N ALA A 123 -4.56 2.58 22.54
CA ALA A 123 -5.43 1.41 22.40
C ALA A 123 -4.68 0.13 21.98
N GLY A 124 -3.37 0.22 21.74
CA GLY A 124 -2.50 -0.88 21.33
C GLY A 124 -2.55 -1.18 19.83
N VAL A 125 -2.88 -0.19 18.99
CA VAL A 125 -2.91 -0.33 17.53
C VAL A 125 -2.16 0.82 16.87
N ALA A 126 -0.99 0.54 16.31
CA ALA A 126 -0.26 1.51 15.50
C ALA A 126 -0.93 1.69 14.13
N ILE A 127 -1.17 2.94 13.74
CA ILE A 127 -1.75 3.35 12.45
C ILE A 127 -0.83 4.36 11.77
N SER A 128 -1.05 4.67 10.48
CA SER A 128 -0.44 5.88 9.91
C SER A 128 -1.40 7.06 10.06
N ASP A 129 -0.92 8.15 10.66
CA ASP A 129 -1.69 9.39 10.79
C ASP A 129 -1.98 10.00 9.41
N GLY A 130 -3.23 10.36 9.16
CA GLY A 130 -3.65 10.97 7.90
C GLY A 130 -3.03 12.34 7.64
N LYS A 131 -2.55 13.03 8.67
CA LYS A 131 -1.79 14.28 8.55
C LYS A 131 -0.57 14.13 7.63
N GLN A 132 0.09 12.97 7.66
CA GLN A 132 1.23 12.67 6.76
C GLN A 132 0.83 12.61 5.27
N PHE A 133 -0.48 12.47 4.99
CA PHE A 133 -1.06 12.43 3.65
C PHE A 133 -1.88 13.69 3.34
N GLY A 134 -1.80 14.72 4.19
CA GLY A 134 -2.49 16.00 4.00
C GLY A 134 -3.91 16.08 4.57
N ASN A 135 -4.38 15.09 5.34
CA ASN A 135 -5.69 15.16 5.99
C ASN A 135 -5.69 14.55 7.41
N PRO A 136 -5.64 15.39 8.47
CA PRO A 136 -5.56 14.92 9.87
C PRO A 136 -6.83 14.23 10.38
N ASN A 137 -7.95 14.34 9.67
CA ASN A 137 -9.20 13.69 10.06
C ASN A 137 -9.23 12.18 9.75
N PHE A 138 -8.21 11.67 9.08
CA PHE A 138 -8.16 10.29 8.61
C PHE A 138 -7.04 9.51 9.27
N ILE A 139 -7.20 8.20 9.29
CA ILE A 139 -6.13 7.24 9.59
C ILE A 139 -5.99 6.24 8.45
N ARG A 140 -4.78 5.69 8.32
CA ARG A 140 -4.52 4.56 7.42
C ARG A 140 -4.22 3.29 8.21
N LEU A 141 -5.06 2.28 8.02
CA LEU A 141 -4.90 0.96 8.62
C LEU A 141 -4.35 -0.03 7.59
N ASN A 142 -3.24 -0.69 7.91
CA ASN A 142 -2.69 -1.77 7.08
C ASN A 142 -3.35 -3.11 7.44
N PHE A 143 -3.99 -3.74 6.47
CA PHE A 143 -4.68 -5.02 6.64
C PHE A 143 -4.01 -6.19 5.90
N GLY A 144 -2.77 -6.00 5.43
CA GLY A 144 -1.88 -7.03 4.91
C GLY A 144 -1.26 -7.87 6.03
N CYS A 145 -2.09 -8.42 6.91
CA CYS A 145 -1.69 -9.27 8.05
C CYS A 145 -2.63 -10.48 8.17
N SER A 146 -2.38 -11.35 9.16
CA SER A 146 -3.27 -12.49 9.42
C SER A 146 -4.67 -12.01 9.83
N TYR A 147 -5.69 -12.80 9.54
CA TYR A 147 -7.08 -12.49 9.88
C TYR A 147 -7.23 -12.30 11.39
N GLN A 148 -6.60 -13.18 12.18
CA GLN A 148 -6.62 -13.12 13.63
C GLN A 148 -6.01 -11.82 14.17
N GLN A 149 -4.88 -11.39 13.61
CA GLN A 149 -4.24 -10.14 14.03
C GLN A 149 -5.10 -8.92 13.67
N LEU A 150 -5.71 -8.93 12.48
CA LEU A 150 -6.65 -7.87 12.07
C LEU A 150 -7.87 -7.84 12.99
N ASP A 151 -8.48 -8.99 13.29
CA ASP A 151 -9.65 -9.08 14.16
C ASP A 151 -9.35 -8.59 15.59
N GLN A 152 -8.16 -8.92 16.11
CA GLN A 152 -7.69 -8.41 17.39
C GLN A 152 -7.48 -6.88 17.36
N ALA A 153 -6.86 -6.35 16.30
CA ALA A 153 -6.67 -4.91 16.13
C ALA A 153 -8.02 -4.18 16.05
N LEU A 154 -8.98 -4.69 15.27
CA LEU A 154 -10.33 -4.12 15.18
C LEU A 154 -11.07 -4.19 16.52
N THR A 155 -10.88 -5.25 17.30
CA THR A 155 -11.44 -5.37 18.65
C THR A 155 -10.88 -4.31 19.60
N ARG A 156 -9.61 -3.93 19.46
CA ARG A 156 -9.00 -2.83 20.23
C ARG A 156 -9.50 -1.48 19.76
N LEU A 157 -9.54 -1.24 18.45
CA LEU A 157 -10.04 0.00 17.86
C LEU A 157 -11.49 0.27 18.28
N LEU A 158 -12.37 -0.72 18.21
CA LEU A 158 -13.79 -0.57 18.57
C LEU A 158 -14.05 -0.15 20.02
N LYS A 159 -13.06 -0.21 20.91
CA LYS A 159 -13.21 0.30 22.29
C LYS A 159 -13.02 1.81 22.38
N VAL A 160 -12.41 2.41 21.37
CA VAL A 160 -12.03 3.82 21.31
C VAL A 160 -12.61 4.53 20.07
N LEU A 161 -13.41 3.82 19.28
CA LEU A 161 -14.20 4.35 18.17
C LEU A 161 -15.64 4.58 18.63
#